data_AF-A0A1Z9FK25-F1
#
_entry.id   AF-A0A1Z9FK25-F1
#
_cell.length_a   1.000
_cell.length_b   1.000
_cell.length_c   1.000
_cell.angle_alpha   90.00
_cell.angle_beta   90.00
_cell.angle_gamma   90.00
#
_symmetry.space_group_name_H-M   'P 1'
#
loop_
_entity.id
_entity.type
_entity.pdbx_description
1 polymer ?
#
loop_
_entity_poly.entity_id
_entity_poly.type
_entity_poly.pdbx_seq_one_letter_code
_entity_poly.pdbx_strand_id
1 'polypeptide(L)'
;MKSTLFKISSILFLLLVLPIQAFASKTALIYHSNYYDSHTNVKTQLEADGYTVTLSTTGSVHENLFTNNIDGTSGGYDVVYDMKYNNNIGSNGKTRYQNFVQAGGVLILVGENQASYSNTNNTMVAFIENKLGGTVSINGNTTGCSFNCTNNTNSNTITTTNTAVTDSDYGSDVAVYPYGAHFTGDGTWVAKDGNGRIVWMRWSGDQLPSGYTGAAYITFDINQFQSEFDKAKMANLISDTYETILTTPQAGITTSQQTTVNTTRSKTQSGNKIYMTQSGSGIDLDIVQDGDDNLIIGTDLTSAANITGDNIELTIT
;
A
#
# COMPACT_ATOMS: atom_id res chain seq x y z
N MET A 1 -52.24 16.28 21.25
CA MET A 1 -51.29 15.61 20.32
C MET A 1 -49.87 16.05 20.65
N LYS A 2 -49.16 15.28 21.48
CA LYS A 2 -47.73 15.48 21.76
C LYS A 2 -47.12 14.10 21.95
N SER A 3 -46.50 13.54 20.92
CA SER A 3 -45.53 12.45 21.04
C SER A 3 -45.12 12.00 19.65
N THR A 4 -43.81 11.98 19.39
CA THR A 4 -43.02 10.88 18.78
C THR A 4 -41.72 11.33 18.10
N LEU A 5 -41.41 12.64 18.03
CA LEU A 5 -40.22 13.12 17.32
C LEU A 5 -38.85 12.96 18.03
N PHE A 6 -38.77 12.29 19.19
CA PHE A 6 -37.55 12.32 20.03
C PHE A 6 -36.71 11.04 20.10
N LYS A 7 -37.02 9.97 19.34
CA LYS A 7 -36.27 8.69 19.46
C LYS A 7 -35.51 8.22 18.23
N ILE A 8 -35.72 8.81 17.05
CA ILE A 8 -34.97 8.44 15.83
C ILE A 8 -33.68 9.26 15.67
N SER A 9 -33.55 10.38 16.39
CA SER A 9 -32.39 11.27 16.25
C SER A 9 -31.09 10.73 16.85
N SER A 10 -31.14 9.85 17.86
CA SER A 10 -29.92 9.38 18.54
C SER A 10 -29.18 8.26 17.79
N ILE A 11 -29.86 7.44 16.99
CA ILE A 11 -29.22 6.37 16.21
C ILE A 11 -28.51 6.94 14.96
N LEU A 12 -29.10 7.97 14.35
CA LEU A 12 -28.48 8.67 13.22
C LEU A 12 -27.27 9.51 13.64
N PHE A 13 -27.29 10.06 14.86
CA PHE A 13 -26.16 10.82 15.41
C PHE A 13 -24.99 9.91 15.84
N LEU A 14 -25.25 8.65 16.25
CA LEU A 14 -24.18 7.71 16.64
C LEU A 14 -23.38 7.19 15.44
N LEU A 15 -23.97 7.15 14.24
CA LEU A 15 -23.29 6.81 12.98
C LEU A 15 -22.44 7.96 12.41
N LEU A 16 -22.71 9.21 12.80
CA LEU A 16 -21.98 10.42 12.38
C LEU A 16 -20.77 10.74 13.28
N VAL A 17 -20.61 10.04 14.40
CA VAL A 17 -19.49 10.22 15.35
C VAL A 17 -18.66 8.93 15.47
N LEU A 18 -18.59 8.16 14.39
CA LEU A 18 -17.43 7.30 14.23
C LEU A 18 -16.23 8.24 13.99
N PRO A 19 -15.12 8.12 14.74
CA PRO A 19 -13.90 8.79 14.31
C PRO A 19 -13.69 8.39 12.86
N ILE A 20 -13.60 9.37 11.96
CA ILE A 20 -12.98 9.16 10.66
C ILE A 20 -11.65 8.55 11.04
N GLN A 21 -11.50 7.23 10.86
CA GLN A 21 -10.20 6.64 11.02
C GLN A 21 -9.37 7.38 9.98
N ALA A 22 -8.44 8.21 10.46
CA ALA A 22 -7.42 8.75 9.61
C ALA A 22 -6.78 7.50 9.00
N PHE A 23 -7.11 7.21 7.74
CA PHE A 23 -6.35 6.23 6.98
C PHE A 23 -4.90 6.68 7.17
N ALA A 24 -4.03 5.75 7.60
CA ALA A 24 -2.60 6.03 7.61
C ALA A 24 -2.27 6.60 6.22
N SER A 25 -1.89 7.88 6.18
CA SER A 25 -1.62 8.53 4.90
C SER A 25 -0.38 7.86 4.35
N LYS A 26 -0.47 7.30 3.15
CA LYS A 26 0.72 6.84 2.45
C LYS A 26 1.69 8.02 2.33
N THR A 27 2.94 7.87 2.74
CA THR A 27 3.92 8.96 2.73
C THR A 27 5.16 8.56 1.96
N ALA A 28 5.68 9.50 1.17
CA ALA A 28 6.90 9.27 0.41
C ALA A 28 7.85 10.45 0.53
N LEU A 29 9.15 10.15 0.47
CA LEU A 29 10.22 11.14 0.45
C LEU A 29 11.03 10.99 -0.83
N ILE A 30 11.30 12.11 -1.51
CA ILE A 30 12.20 12.15 -2.65
C ILE A 30 13.37 13.07 -2.32
N TYR A 31 14.58 12.50 -2.22
CA TYR A 31 15.81 13.28 -2.26
C TYR A 31 16.16 13.58 -3.72
N HIS A 32 16.45 14.84 -4.05
CA HIS A 32 16.77 15.22 -5.43
C HIS A 32 17.81 16.34 -5.51
N SER A 33 18.45 16.45 -6.67
CA SER A 33 19.43 17.50 -6.99
C SER A 33 18.89 18.53 -8.00
N ASN A 34 17.56 18.72 -8.05
CA ASN A 34 16.89 19.57 -9.04
C ASN A 34 17.26 19.23 -10.50
N TYR A 35 17.46 17.94 -10.80
CA TYR A 35 17.80 17.51 -12.14
C TYR A 35 16.56 17.52 -13.02
N TYR A 36 16.37 18.64 -13.73
CA TYR A 36 15.20 18.90 -14.58
C TYR A 36 13.90 18.51 -13.87
N ASP A 37 13.01 17.80 -14.55
CA ASP A 37 11.70 17.35 -14.10
C ASP A 37 11.69 15.90 -13.58
N SER A 38 12.84 15.21 -13.53
CA SER A 38 12.92 13.80 -13.11
C SER A 38 12.20 13.53 -11.78
N HIS A 39 12.49 14.35 -10.77
CA HIS A 39 11.91 14.21 -9.43
C HIS A 39 10.44 14.62 -9.38
N THR A 40 10.01 15.58 -10.22
CA THR A 40 8.60 15.98 -10.30
C THR A 40 7.76 14.90 -10.97
N ASN A 41 8.29 14.19 -11.97
CA ASN A 41 7.57 13.09 -12.62
C ASN A 41 7.36 11.91 -11.66
N VAL A 42 8.40 11.54 -10.89
CA VAL A 42 8.26 10.53 -9.82
C VAL A 42 7.27 10.99 -8.75
N LYS A 43 7.34 12.26 -8.33
CA LYS A 43 6.36 12.84 -7.40
C LYS A 43 4.93 12.76 -7.93
N THR A 44 4.71 13.14 -9.18
CA THR A 44 3.38 13.11 -9.81
C THR A 44 2.79 11.72 -9.77
N GLN A 45 3.58 10.68 -10.06
CA GLN A 45 3.09 9.31 -10.00
C GLN A 45 2.79 8.86 -8.57
N LEU A 46 3.68 9.12 -7.61
CA LEU A 46 3.43 8.80 -6.20
C LEU A 46 2.15 9.48 -5.67
N GLU A 47 1.91 10.75 -6.03
CA GLU A 47 0.69 11.46 -5.66
C GLU A 47 -0.55 10.90 -6.35
N ALA A 48 -0.44 10.45 -7.60
CA ALA A 48 -1.51 9.73 -8.30
C ALA A 48 -1.89 8.43 -7.59
N ASP A 49 -0.92 7.74 -6.99
CA ASP A 49 -1.10 6.49 -6.23
C ASP A 49 -1.47 6.72 -4.74
N GLY A 50 -1.73 7.98 -4.39
CA GLY A 50 -2.29 8.41 -3.11
C GLY A 50 -1.26 8.76 -2.03
N TYR A 51 0.02 8.91 -2.37
CA TYR A 51 1.06 9.31 -1.43
C TYR A 51 1.06 10.82 -1.19
N THR A 52 1.27 11.21 0.06
CA THR A 52 1.73 12.57 0.41
C THR A 52 3.24 12.62 0.22
N VAL A 53 3.71 13.35 -0.79
CA VAL A 53 5.13 13.39 -1.18
C VAL A 53 5.85 14.59 -0.58
N THR A 54 6.95 14.31 0.13
CA THR A 54 7.91 15.33 0.59
C THR A 54 9.10 15.38 -0.36
N LEU A 55 9.51 16.57 -0.77
CA LEU A 55 10.75 16.79 -1.54
C LEU A 55 11.87 17.31 -0.64
N SER A 56 13.10 16.83 -0.84
CA SER A 56 14.26 17.33 -0.11
C SER A 56 15.51 17.43 -0.97
N THR A 57 16.19 18.57 -0.87
CA THR A 57 17.46 18.83 -1.57
C THR A 57 18.69 18.65 -0.68
N THR A 58 18.53 18.22 0.57
CA THR A 58 19.67 18.04 1.50
C THR A 58 20.66 16.99 1.02
N GLY A 59 21.96 17.20 1.25
CA GLY A 59 22.99 16.19 0.96
C GLY A 59 23.05 15.04 1.98
N SER A 60 22.28 15.10 3.07
CA SER A 60 22.33 14.11 4.15
C SER A 60 21.02 13.34 4.26
N VAL A 61 21.12 12.01 4.34
CA VAL A 61 19.97 11.14 4.64
C VAL A 61 19.50 11.40 6.06
N HIS A 62 18.22 11.69 6.29
CA HIS A 62 17.67 11.88 7.64
C HIS A 62 17.58 10.55 8.40
N GLU A 63 17.52 10.63 9.73
CA GLU A 63 17.37 9.46 10.60
C GLU A 63 15.91 9.07 10.78
N ASN A 64 15.66 7.82 11.17
CA ASN A 64 14.35 7.30 11.54
C ASN A 64 13.27 7.55 10.48
N LEU A 65 13.64 7.45 9.20
CA LEU A 65 12.76 7.72 8.06
C LEU A 65 11.46 6.91 8.09
N PHE A 66 11.42 5.76 8.76
CA PHE A 66 10.22 4.93 8.85
C PHE A 66 9.25 5.37 9.96
N THR A 67 9.69 6.17 10.93
CA THR A 67 8.84 6.60 12.06
C THR A 67 8.67 8.12 12.15
N ASN A 68 9.58 8.89 11.54
CA ASN A 68 9.61 10.34 11.60
C ASN A 68 9.70 10.95 10.19
N ASN A 69 8.90 11.99 9.96
CA ASN A 69 9.06 12.89 8.83
C ASN A 69 10.32 13.76 9.00
N ILE A 70 10.82 14.32 7.90
CA ILE A 70 12.03 15.16 7.93
C ILE A 70 11.87 16.46 8.73
N ASP A 71 10.63 16.90 8.99
CA ASP A 71 10.30 18.06 9.84
C ASP A 71 10.24 17.72 11.34
N GLY A 72 10.49 16.45 11.70
CA GLY A 72 10.47 15.93 13.07
C GLY A 72 9.10 15.47 13.55
N THR A 73 8.04 15.58 12.75
CA THR A 73 6.73 15.02 13.09
C THR A 73 6.73 13.49 12.98
N SER A 74 5.89 12.82 13.76
CA SER A 74 5.71 11.36 13.70
C SER A 74 4.91 10.96 12.47
N GLY A 75 5.21 9.79 11.91
CA GLY A 75 4.49 9.21 10.77
C GLY A 75 5.43 8.49 9.81
N GLY A 76 6.61 9.07 9.58
CA GLY A 76 7.62 8.48 8.72
C GLY A 76 7.19 8.43 7.25
N TYR A 77 7.97 7.71 6.48
CA TYR A 77 7.79 7.47 5.06
C TYR A 77 7.63 5.97 4.82
N ASP A 78 6.74 5.60 3.91
CA ASP A 78 6.65 4.21 3.43
C ASP A 78 7.65 3.98 2.28
N VAL A 79 7.84 5.01 1.44
CA VAL A 79 8.68 4.98 0.24
C VAL A 79 9.72 6.09 0.27
N VAL A 80 10.98 5.78 -0.06
CA VAL A 80 12.04 6.76 -0.24
C VAL A 80 12.70 6.58 -1.60
N TYR A 81 12.62 7.60 -2.44
CA TYR A 81 13.44 7.72 -3.66
C TYR A 81 14.65 8.61 -3.37
N ASP A 82 15.84 8.05 -3.38
CA ASP A 82 17.08 8.83 -3.43
C ASP A 82 17.50 9.04 -4.88
N MET A 83 17.10 10.19 -5.43
CA MET A 83 17.45 10.64 -6.77
C MET A 83 18.65 11.57 -6.79
N LYS A 84 19.48 11.56 -5.74
CA LYS A 84 20.75 12.31 -5.72
C LYS A 84 21.87 11.51 -6.38
N TYR A 85 21.71 11.31 -7.67
CA TYR A 85 22.65 10.62 -8.55
C TYR A 85 24.10 11.14 -8.49
N ASN A 86 24.29 12.36 -7.96
CA ASN A 86 25.57 13.06 -7.81
C ASN A 86 26.02 13.22 -6.34
N ASN A 87 25.43 12.49 -5.39
CA ASN A 87 25.74 12.59 -3.98
C ASN A 87 26.11 11.22 -3.38
N ASN A 88 27.30 11.12 -2.80
CA ASN A 88 27.78 9.86 -2.22
C ASN A 88 27.01 9.50 -0.94
N ILE A 89 26.64 8.22 -0.81
CA ILE A 89 26.02 7.71 0.41
C ILE A 89 27.12 7.40 1.44
N GLY A 90 27.35 8.32 2.37
CA GLY A 90 28.29 8.13 3.49
C GLY A 90 27.85 7.03 4.46
N SER A 91 28.74 6.60 5.37
CA SER A 91 28.49 5.50 6.30
C SER A 91 27.22 5.68 7.14
N ASN A 92 26.96 6.90 7.63
CA ASN A 92 25.73 7.21 8.37
C ASN A 92 24.49 7.11 7.48
N GLY A 93 24.58 7.56 6.22
CA GLY A 93 23.48 7.44 5.25
C GLY A 93 23.16 5.98 4.96
N LYS A 94 24.18 5.13 4.77
CA LYS A 94 24.00 3.68 4.59
C LYS A 94 23.31 3.04 5.79
N THR A 95 23.69 3.40 7.01
CA THR A 95 23.04 2.89 8.24
C THR A 95 21.58 3.38 8.34
N ARG A 96 21.29 4.62 7.96
CA ARG A 96 19.92 5.16 7.98
C ARG A 96 19.02 4.47 6.95
N TYR A 97 19.53 4.23 5.74
CA TYR A 97 18.83 3.43 4.74
C TYR A 97 18.68 1.96 5.14
N GLN A 98 19.68 1.38 5.78
CA GLN A 98 19.60 0.03 6.35
C GLN A 98 18.44 -0.06 7.35
N ASN A 99 18.38 0.87 8.31
CA ASN A 99 17.32 0.90 9.32
C ASN A 99 15.93 1.08 8.69
N PHE A 100 15.85 1.92 7.64
CA PHE A 100 14.61 2.15 6.91
C PHE A 100 14.09 0.87 6.22
N VAL A 101 14.95 0.18 5.47
CA VAL A 101 14.60 -1.09 4.81
C VAL A 101 14.30 -2.18 5.84
N GLN A 102 15.07 -2.24 6.93
CA GLN A 102 14.84 -3.20 8.02
C GLN A 102 13.43 -3.03 8.62
N ALA A 103 12.97 -1.80 8.77
CA ALA A 103 11.68 -1.48 9.39
C ALA A 103 10.46 -1.72 8.47
N GLY A 104 10.67 -2.01 7.18
CA GLY A 104 9.59 -2.23 6.21
C GLY A 104 9.53 -1.20 5.07
N GLY A 105 10.41 -0.20 5.08
CA GLY A 105 10.42 0.85 4.06
C GLY A 105 10.89 0.34 2.69
N VAL A 106 10.36 0.96 1.63
CA VAL A 106 10.77 0.71 0.25
C VAL A 106 11.73 1.80 -0.20
N LEU A 107 12.99 1.43 -0.45
CA LEU A 107 14.06 2.34 -0.85
C LEU A 107 14.40 2.17 -2.32
N ILE A 108 14.40 3.26 -3.09
CA ILE A 108 14.87 3.29 -4.47
C ILE A 108 16.07 4.21 -4.55
N LEU A 109 17.22 3.67 -4.95
CA LEU A 109 18.44 4.43 -5.17
C LEU A 109 18.64 4.64 -6.67
N VAL A 110 18.71 5.90 -7.11
CA VAL A 110 18.93 6.28 -8.51
C VAL A 110 20.31 6.90 -8.67
N GLY A 111 21.18 6.21 -9.41
CA GLY A 111 22.51 6.66 -9.76
C GLY A 111 22.58 7.18 -11.19
N GLU A 112 23.77 7.16 -11.78
CA GLU A 112 24.03 7.73 -13.12
C GLU A 112 25.05 6.88 -13.89
N ASN A 113 25.48 7.32 -15.07
CA ASN A 113 26.51 6.68 -15.85
C ASN A 113 27.79 6.38 -15.04
N GLN A 114 28.32 5.15 -15.16
CA GLN A 114 29.51 4.72 -14.41
C GLN A 114 30.77 5.49 -14.78
N ALA A 115 30.90 5.95 -16.03
CA ALA A 115 32.07 6.70 -16.49
C ALA A 115 32.33 7.98 -15.67
N SER A 116 31.30 8.76 -15.36
CA SER A 116 31.43 10.05 -14.66
C SER A 116 31.01 10.00 -13.20
N TYR A 117 30.20 9.02 -12.80
CA TYR A 117 29.58 8.94 -11.47
C TYR A 117 29.93 7.65 -10.71
N SER A 118 31.04 6.99 -11.09
CA SER A 118 31.51 5.77 -10.44
C SER A 118 31.58 5.86 -8.91
N ASN A 119 32.05 6.99 -8.36
CA ASN A 119 32.11 7.17 -6.90
C ASN A 119 30.74 7.03 -6.25
N THR A 120 29.73 7.72 -6.77
CA THR A 120 28.36 7.69 -6.22
C THR A 120 27.73 6.31 -6.40
N ASN A 121 27.80 5.76 -7.61
CA ASN A 121 27.30 4.42 -7.89
C ASN A 121 27.94 3.35 -7.00
N ASN A 122 29.26 3.42 -6.78
CA ASN A 122 29.97 2.50 -5.91
C ASN A 122 29.54 2.64 -4.44
N THR A 123 29.08 3.80 -3.99
CA THR A 123 28.50 3.91 -2.64
C THR A 123 27.13 3.23 -2.52
N MET A 124 26.36 3.14 -3.61
CA MET A 124 25.11 2.38 -3.65
C MET A 124 25.38 0.88 -3.67
N VAL A 125 26.35 0.43 -4.49
CA VAL A 125 26.86 -0.95 -4.47
C VAL A 125 27.32 -1.33 -3.06
N ALA A 126 28.15 -0.50 -2.44
CA ALA A 126 28.62 -0.72 -1.08
C ALA A 126 27.50 -0.70 -0.03
N PHE A 127 26.36 -0.05 -0.29
CA PHE A 127 25.20 -0.16 0.59
C PHE A 127 24.56 -1.55 0.47
N ILE A 128 24.28 -2.02 -0.76
CA ILE A 128 23.72 -3.36 -0.98
C ILE A 128 24.62 -4.43 -0.37
N GLU A 129 25.92 -4.41 -0.68
CA GLU A 129 26.87 -5.45 -0.24
C GLU A 129 27.10 -5.45 1.26
N ASN A 130 27.31 -4.28 1.87
CA ASN A 130 27.69 -4.23 3.29
C ASN A 130 26.50 -4.18 4.25
N LYS A 131 25.31 -3.77 3.79
CA LYS A 131 24.14 -3.57 4.66
C LYS A 131 22.98 -4.49 4.37
N LEU A 132 22.80 -4.89 3.12
CA LEU A 132 21.71 -5.78 2.72
C LEU A 132 22.20 -7.20 2.39
N GLY A 133 23.51 -7.44 2.34
CA GLY A 133 24.09 -8.77 2.12
C GLY A 133 23.97 -9.30 0.69
N GLY A 134 23.53 -8.47 -0.26
CA GLY A 134 23.46 -8.81 -1.68
C GLY A 134 24.78 -8.53 -2.42
N THR A 135 24.77 -8.66 -3.73
CA THR A 135 25.92 -8.42 -4.60
C THR A 135 25.54 -7.58 -5.81
N VAL A 136 26.42 -6.65 -6.21
CA VAL A 136 26.22 -5.83 -7.42
C VAL A 136 27.54 -5.65 -8.15
N SER A 137 27.56 -6.02 -9.43
CA SER A 137 28.68 -5.78 -10.34
C SER A 137 28.24 -4.88 -11.47
N ILE A 138 28.75 -3.63 -11.49
CA ILE A 138 28.52 -2.71 -12.59
C ILE A 138 29.40 -3.13 -13.78
N ASN A 139 28.78 -3.44 -14.91
CA ASN A 139 29.44 -4.05 -16.06
C ASN A 139 29.77 -3.05 -17.19
N GLY A 140 29.33 -1.81 -17.05
CA GLY A 140 29.65 -0.71 -17.95
C GLY A 140 28.46 0.20 -18.16
N ASN A 141 28.51 0.97 -19.23
CA ASN A 141 27.46 1.90 -19.62
C ASN A 141 26.65 1.37 -20.81
N THR A 142 25.38 1.73 -20.86
CA THR A 142 24.62 1.70 -22.10
C THR A 142 25.17 2.75 -23.08
N THR A 143 24.81 2.63 -24.36
CA THR A 143 25.29 3.55 -25.38
C THR A 143 24.37 4.76 -25.50
N GLY A 144 24.96 5.93 -25.69
CA GLY A 144 24.29 7.23 -25.81
C GLY A 144 23.24 7.33 -26.91
N CYS A 145 22.16 8.05 -26.64
CA CYS A 145 21.60 9.00 -27.62
C CYS A 145 21.58 10.41 -27.00
N SER A 146 21.98 11.42 -27.78
CA SER A 146 21.89 12.81 -27.34
C SER A 146 20.45 13.30 -27.27
N PHE A 147 20.23 14.36 -26.48
CA PHE A 147 18.93 14.98 -26.24
C PHE A 147 18.09 15.20 -27.51
N ASN A 148 16.78 14.94 -27.33
CA ASN A 148 15.77 14.53 -28.30
C ASN A 148 16.20 13.27 -29.08
N CYS A 149 16.14 12.13 -28.41
CA CYS A 149 16.46 10.81 -28.96
C CYS A 149 15.46 10.42 -30.09
N THR A 150 15.51 11.11 -31.23
CA THR A 150 14.62 10.92 -32.38
C THR A 150 14.90 9.63 -33.15
N ASN A 151 16.05 8.99 -32.85
CA ASN A 151 16.44 7.68 -33.34
C ASN A 151 16.68 6.80 -32.11
N ASN A 152 15.60 6.36 -31.47
CA ASN A 152 15.71 5.28 -30.50
C ASN A 152 16.16 4.02 -31.26
N THR A 153 17.46 3.74 -31.28
CA THR A 153 17.84 2.35 -31.53
C THR A 153 17.21 1.55 -30.40
N ASN A 154 16.33 0.61 -30.74
CA ASN A 154 15.54 -0.19 -29.78
C ASN A 154 16.39 -0.76 -28.62
N SER A 155 17.69 -0.93 -28.86
CA SER A 155 18.73 -1.40 -27.95
C SER A 155 18.81 -0.71 -26.58
N ASN A 156 18.52 0.59 -26.44
CA ASN A 156 18.64 1.30 -25.16
C ASN A 156 17.29 1.70 -24.55
N THR A 157 16.19 1.31 -25.18
CA THR A 157 14.87 1.40 -24.55
C THR A 157 14.75 0.24 -23.55
N ILE A 158 14.12 0.48 -22.40
CA ILE A 158 13.65 -0.62 -21.55
C ILE A 158 12.58 -1.37 -22.34
N THR A 159 12.86 -2.64 -22.67
CA THR A 159 11.99 -3.47 -23.54
C THR A 159 11.33 -4.62 -22.80
N THR A 160 11.73 -4.88 -21.56
CA THR A 160 11.22 -6.04 -20.81
C THR A 160 11.20 -5.74 -19.33
N THR A 161 10.07 -5.99 -18.68
CA THR A 161 9.94 -5.99 -17.22
C THR A 161 9.62 -7.38 -16.68
N ASN A 162 10.09 -7.66 -15.47
CA ASN A 162 9.98 -8.97 -14.86
C ASN A 162 8.63 -9.15 -14.15
N THR A 163 7.73 -9.92 -14.75
CA THR A 163 6.37 -10.17 -14.24
C THR A 163 6.30 -10.90 -12.89
N ALA A 164 7.43 -11.36 -12.34
CA ALA A 164 7.48 -11.85 -10.96
C ALA A 164 7.51 -10.72 -9.92
N VAL A 165 7.84 -9.50 -10.35
CA VAL A 165 8.04 -8.32 -9.51
C VAL A 165 7.39 -7.05 -10.04
N THR A 166 6.77 -7.12 -11.23
CA THR A 166 5.95 -6.07 -11.86
C THR A 166 4.61 -6.66 -12.25
N ASP A 167 3.57 -5.82 -12.32
CA ASP A 167 2.21 -6.27 -12.68
C ASP A 167 2.11 -6.86 -14.10
N SER A 168 2.94 -6.38 -15.03
CA SER A 168 3.02 -6.91 -16.39
C SER A 168 4.40 -6.71 -17.03
N ASP A 169 4.59 -7.30 -18.20
CA ASP A 169 5.70 -6.94 -19.08
C ASP A 169 5.28 -5.74 -19.94
N TYR A 170 5.87 -4.58 -19.66
CA TYR A 170 5.51 -3.32 -20.30
C TYR A 170 6.14 -3.12 -21.68
N GLY A 171 6.93 -4.08 -22.16
CA GLY A 171 7.56 -4.00 -23.48
C GLY A 171 8.44 -2.74 -23.61
N SER A 172 8.43 -2.13 -24.79
CA SER A 172 9.25 -0.96 -25.14
C SER A 172 8.71 0.40 -24.68
N ASP A 173 7.68 0.40 -23.82
CA ASP A 173 6.90 1.59 -23.48
C ASP A 173 7.23 2.17 -22.11
N VAL A 174 8.29 1.69 -21.44
CA VAL A 174 8.69 2.17 -20.11
C VAL A 174 9.47 3.47 -20.20
N ALA A 175 10.71 3.44 -20.69
CA ALA A 175 11.53 4.63 -20.90
C ALA A 175 12.72 4.33 -21.81
N VAL A 176 13.36 5.39 -22.28
CA VAL A 176 14.70 5.34 -22.88
C VAL A 176 15.75 5.44 -21.76
N TYR A 177 16.81 4.64 -21.90
CA TYR A 177 17.90 4.50 -20.94
C TYR A 177 19.24 4.89 -21.60
N PRO A 178 19.42 6.19 -21.91
CA PRO A 178 20.38 6.64 -22.92
C PRO A 178 21.84 6.52 -22.52
N TYR A 179 22.23 6.51 -21.23
CA TYR A 179 23.66 6.43 -20.88
C TYR A 179 23.97 5.77 -19.52
N GLY A 180 22.99 5.12 -18.91
CA GLY A 180 23.15 4.52 -17.59
C GLY A 180 24.11 3.38 -17.46
N ALA A 181 24.50 3.14 -16.22
CA ALA A 181 25.22 1.94 -15.87
C ALA A 181 24.28 0.71 -15.93
N HIS A 182 24.73 -0.36 -16.57
CA HIS A 182 24.08 -1.67 -16.46
C HIS A 182 24.93 -2.59 -15.60
N PHE A 183 24.28 -3.59 -15.01
CA PHE A 183 24.89 -4.33 -13.92
C PHE A 183 24.32 -5.74 -13.81
N THR A 184 24.98 -6.57 -13.00
CA THR A 184 24.53 -7.90 -12.59
C THR A 184 24.59 -8.00 -11.07
N GLY A 185 23.97 -9.02 -10.49
CA GLY A 185 23.85 -9.18 -9.04
C GLY A 185 22.96 -10.37 -8.69
N ASP A 186 22.82 -10.63 -7.40
CA ASP A 186 21.94 -11.67 -6.84
C ASP A 186 20.51 -11.19 -6.54
N GLY A 187 20.26 -9.89 -6.71
CA GLY A 187 18.92 -9.33 -6.64
C GLY A 187 18.04 -9.80 -7.80
N THR A 188 16.73 -9.68 -7.61
CA THR A 188 15.77 -9.96 -8.66
C THR A 188 15.79 -8.82 -9.68
N TRP A 189 16.15 -9.10 -10.93
CA TRP A 189 16.08 -8.08 -12.00
C TRP A 189 14.63 -7.60 -12.17
N VAL A 190 14.46 -6.31 -12.39
CA VAL A 190 13.13 -5.67 -12.55
C VAL A 190 12.90 -5.28 -14.01
N ALA A 191 13.92 -4.69 -14.64
CA ALA A 191 13.84 -4.23 -16.03
C ALA A 191 15.12 -4.50 -16.80
N LYS A 192 14.97 -4.77 -18.09
CA LYS A 192 16.06 -4.94 -19.06
C LYS A 192 15.86 -4.04 -20.26
N ASP A 193 16.98 -3.62 -20.84
CA ASP A 193 16.99 -2.93 -22.12
C ASP A 193 16.90 -3.88 -23.32
N GLY A 194 16.81 -3.31 -24.52
CA GLY A 194 16.74 -4.05 -25.79
C GLY A 194 17.94 -4.95 -26.10
N ASN A 195 19.05 -4.85 -25.36
CA ASN A 195 20.19 -5.78 -25.45
C ASN A 195 20.15 -6.87 -24.36
N GLY A 196 19.09 -6.93 -23.55
CA GLY A 196 18.93 -7.87 -22.45
C GLY A 196 19.77 -7.54 -21.21
N ARG A 197 20.35 -6.34 -21.14
CA ARG A 197 21.16 -5.90 -19.99
C ARG A 197 20.22 -5.47 -18.86
N ILE A 198 20.56 -5.83 -17.62
CA ILE A 198 19.76 -5.45 -16.45
C ILE A 198 20.05 -3.97 -16.13
N VAL A 199 18.99 -3.19 -16.01
CA VAL A 199 19.02 -1.74 -15.74
C VAL A 199 18.27 -1.35 -14.46
N TRP A 200 17.51 -2.30 -13.89
CA TRP A 200 16.88 -2.20 -12.58
C TRP A 200 16.97 -3.53 -11.84
N MET A 201 17.18 -3.49 -10.53
CA MET A 201 17.22 -4.68 -9.68
C MET A 201 16.64 -4.39 -8.30
N ARG A 202 16.08 -5.43 -7.67
CA ARG A 202 15.45 -5.40 -6.36
C ARG A 202 16.05 -6.45 -5.42
N TRP A 203 16.18 -6.10 -4.14
CA TRP A 203 16.37 -7.03 -3.03
C TRP A 203 15.19 -6.90 -2.06
N SER A 204 14.55 -8.03 -1.77
CA SER A 204 13.37 -8.12 -0.90
C SER A 204 13.26 -9.52 -0.30
N GLY A 205 12.52 -9.69 0.79
CA GLY A 205 12.21 -11.00 1.35
C GLY A 205 13.47 -11.76 1.79
N ASP A 206 13.64 -13.00 1.31
CA ASP A 206 14.77 -13.86 1.65
C ASP A 206 16.11 -13.43 1.03
N GLN A 207 16.09 -12.46 0.11
CA GLN A 207 17.29 -11.81 -0.44
C GLN A 207 17.89 -10.76 0.53
N LEU A 208 17.19 -10.43 1.62
CA LEU A 208 17.64 -9.50 2.64
C LEU A 208 18.07 -10.22 3.91
N PRO A 209 18.84 -9.58 4.81
CA PRO A 209 19.21 -10.18 6.08
C PRO A 209 17.98 -10.50 6.92
N SER A 210 18.08 -11.50 7.80
CA SER A 210 16.98 -11.88 8.69
C SER A 210 16.48 -10.67 9.50
N GLY A 211 15.16 -10.50 9.55
CA GLY A 211 14.49 -9.41 10.26
C GLY A 211 14.24 -8.15 9.41
N TYR A 212 14.59 -8.14 8.13
CA TYR A 212 14.26 -7.07 7.20
C TYR A 212 12.96 -7.38 6.49
N THR A 213 12.03 -6.42 6.47
CA THR A 213 10.70 -6.61 5.87
C THR A 213 10.43 -5.69 4.68
N GLY A 214 11.30 -4.71 4.43
CA GLY A 214 11.18 -3.78 3.32
C GLY A 214 11.80 -4.29 2.02
N ALA A 215 12.11 -3.36 1.13
CA ALA A 215 12.80 -3.65 -0.12
C ALA A 215 13.79 -2.54 -0.49
N ALA A 216 14.81 -2.89 -1.25
CA ALA A 216 15.72 -1.93 -1.87
C ALA A 216 15.80 -2.16 -3.38
N TYR A 217 15.74 -1.08 -4.14
CA TYR A 217 15.90 -1.06 -5.58
C TYR A 217 17.11 -0.21 -5.95
N ILE A 218 17.80 -0.61 -7.01
CA ILE A 218 18.78 0.24 -7.67
C ILE A 218 18.47 0.35 -9.16
N THR A 219 18.66 1.55 -9.67
CA THR A 219 18.80 1.84 -11.10
C THR A 219 19.85 2.93 -11.27
N PHE A 220 20.36 3.06 -12.48
CA PHE A 220 21.26 4.14 -12.87
C PHE A 220 20.64 4.97 -13.98
N ASP A 221 21.22 6.11 -14.31
CA ASP A 221 20.69 7.08 -15.28
C ASP A 221 19.42 7.77 -14.80
N ILE A 222 19.58 8.98 -14.27
CA ILE A 222 18.44 9.75 -13.82
C ILE A 222 17.64 10.34 -15.00
N ASN A 223 18.22 10.35 -16.22
CA ASN A 223 17.52 10.85 -17.39
C ASN A 223 16.25 10.04 -17.70
N GLN A 224 16.20 8.74 -17.37
CA GLN A 224 15.03 7.89 -17.64
C GLN A 224 13.71 8.41 -17.02
N PHE A 225 13.79 9.28 -16.01
CA PHE A 225 12.63 9.87 -15.34
C PHE A 225 12.23 11.24 -15.91
N GLN A 226 13.00 11.81 -16.83
CA GLN A 226 12.66 13.09 -17.47
C GLN A 226 11.58 12.88 -18.52
N SER A 227 10.74 13.90 -18.74
CA SER A 227 9.67 13.82 -19.74
C SER A 227 10.16 13.43 -21.14
N GLU A 228 11.40 13.78 -21.51
CA GLU A 228 11.97 13.48 -22.82
C GLU A 228 12.41 12.03 -23.03
N PHE A 229 12.61 11.28 -21.94
CA PHE A 229 12.99 9.86 -21.99
C PHE A 229 11.93 8.94 -21.39
N ASP A 230 10.99 9.51 -20.64
CA ASP A 230 9.77 8.87 -20.16
C ASP A 230 8.89 8.40 -21.33
N LYS A 231 8.17 7.30 -21.12
CA LYS A 231 7.16 6.74 -22.03
C LYS A 231 5.93 6.32 -21.23
N ALA A 232 4.90 5.85 -21.94
CA ALA A 232 3.58 5.59 -21.37
C ALA A 232 3.53 4.65 -20.14
N LYS A 233 4.58 3.86 -19.87
CA LYS A 233 4.64 2.85 -18.80
C LYS A 233 5.72 3.09 -17.73
N MET A 234 6.48 4.19 -17.74
CA MET A 234 7.36 4.51 -16.59
C MET A 234 6.53 4.70 -15.32
N ALA A 235 5.40 5.40 -15.43
CA ALA A 235 4.44 5.57 -14.34
C ALA A 235 4.07 4.22 -13.69
N ASN A 236 3.71 3.22 -14.50
CA ASN A 236 3.39 1.88 -14.02
C ASN A 236 4.59 1.19 -13.35
N LEU A 237 5.79 1.31 -13.94
CA LEU A 237 6.99 0.76 -13.32
C LEU A 237 7.33 1.44 -11.98
N ILE A 238 7.10 2.75 -11.85
CA ILE A 238 7.26 3.49 -10.59
C ILE A 238 6.29 2.90 -9.53
N SER A 239 5.01 2.70 -9.86
CA SER A 239 4.03 2.07 -8.96
C SER A 239 4.46 0.68 -8.49
N ASP A 240 4.96 -0.15 -9.42
CA ASP A 240 5.42 -1.51 -9.13
C ASP A 240 6.54 -1.56 -8.07
N THR A 241 7.35 -0.50 -7.94
CA THR A 241 8.45 -0.48 -6.96
C THR A 241 7.97 -0.60 -5.53
N TYR A 242 6.73 -0.17 -5.23
CA TYR A 242 6.21 -0.18 -3.87
C TYR A 242 4.89 -0.92 -3.71
N GLU A 243 4.02 -1.01 -4.72
CA GLU A 243 2.72 -1.68 -4.55
C GLU A 243 2.87 -3.19 -4.31
N THR A 244 3.89 -3.80 -4.91
CA THR A 244 4.20 -5.24 -4.74
C THR A 244 4.78 -5.57 -3.36
N ILE A 245 5.24 -4.57 -2.61
CA ILE A 245 5.88 -4.72 -1.30
C ILE A 245 4.96 -4.22 -0.18
N LEU A 246 4.42 -3.02 -0.36
CA LEU A 246 3.52 -2.32 0.55
C LEU A 246 2.08 -2.70 0.25
N THR A 247 1.79 -4.00 0.19
CA THR A 247 0.40 -4.43 0.18
C THR A 247 -0.21 -3.98 1.49
N THR A 248 -1.16 -3.06 1.43
CA THR A 248 -2.03 -2.80 2.58
C THR A 248 -2.65 -4.13 2.95
N PRO A 249 -2.58 -4.57 4.22
CA PRO A 249 -3.42 -5.67 4.65
C PRO A 249 -4.84 -5.27 4.25
N GLN A 250 -5.45 -5.98 3.31
CA GLN A 250 -6.88 -5.87 3.11
C GLN A 250 -7.46 -6.08 4.50
N ALA A 251 -8.09 -5.05 5.07
CA ALA A 251 -8.52 -5.08 6.45
C ALA A 251 -9.37 -6.34 6.64
N GLY A 252 -8.75 -7.37 7.22
CA GLY A 252 -9.45 -8.61 7.52
C GLY A 252 -10.57 -8.26 8.47
N ILE A 253 -11.72 -8.92 8.34
CA ILE A 253 -12.72 -8.91 9.41
C ILE A 253 -11.96 -9.26 10.70
N THR A 254 -11.84 -8.29 11.60
CA THR A 254 -11.16 -8.49 12.89
C THR A 254 -11.85 -9.63 13.64
N THR A 255 -11.14 -10.31 14.54
CA THR A 255 -11.75 -11.34 15.41
C THR A 255 -12.99 -10.79 16.12
N SER A 256 -13.02 -9.50 16.48
CA SER A 256 -14.17 -8.83 17.08
C SER A 256 -15.34 -8.64 16.10
N GLN A 257 -15.09 -8.26 14.85
CA GLN A 257 -16.12 -8.18 13.80
C GLN A 257 -16.64 -9.58 13.44
N GLN A 258 -15.75 -10.57 13.31
CA GLN A 258 -16.10 -11.98 13.08
C GLN A 258 -16.95 -12.51 14.24
N THR A 259 -16.56 -12.20 15.47
CA THR A 259 -17.33 -12.53 16.69
C THR A 259 -18.67 -11.83 16.67
N THR A 260 -18.76 -10.56 16.30
CA THR A 260 -20.05 -9.85 16.22
C THR A 260 -20.98 -10.47 15.18
N VAL A 261 -20.48 -10.81 13.99
CA VAL A 261 -21.24 -11.49 12.94
C VAL A 261 -21.65 -12.88 13.40
N ASN A 262 -20.72 -13.67 13.94
CA ASN A 262 -21.00 -15.02 14.41
C ASN A 262 -21.95 -15.00 15.61
N THR A 263 -21.79 -14.13 16.59
CA THR A 263 -22.72 -13.98 17.72
C THR A 263 -24.08 -13.48 17.26
N THR A 264 -24.18 -12.65 16.21
CA THR A 264 -25.47 -12.21 15.67
C THR A 264 -26.16 -13.32 14.86
N ARG A 265 -25.40 -14.09 14.08
CA ARG A 265 -25.90 -15.24 13.29
C ARG A 265 -26.20 -16.47 14.16
N SER A 266 -25.41 -16.69 15.20
CA SER A 266 -25.52 -17.78 16.18
C SER A 266 -26.32 -17.37 17.42
N LYS A 267 -26.90 -16.16 17.45
CA LYS A 267 -27.95 -15.81 18.40
C LYS A 267 -29.20 -16.60 18.05
N THR A 268 -29.22 -17.86 18.42
CA THR A 268 -30.47 -18.55 18.76
C THR A 268 -31.03 -17.86 20.00
N GLN A 269 -32.21 -17.26 19.85
CA GLN A 269 -32.89 -16.60 20.96
C GLN A 269 -33.47 -17.71 21.85
N SER A 270 -32.93 -17.94 23.05
CA SER A 270 -33.56 -18.83 24.04
C SER A 270 -34.62 -18.05 24.83
N GLY A 271 -35.89 -18.34 24.57
CA GLY A 271 -37.05 -17.74 25.24
C GLY A 271 -37.90 -16.81 24.36
N ASN A 272 -39.16 -16.64 24.79
CA ASN A 272 -40.23 -16.00 24.02
C ASN A 272 -39.91 -14.57 23.57
N LYS A 273 -40.10 -14.32 22.27
CA LYS A 273 -40.35 -12.97 21.77
C LYS A 273 -41.62 -12.99 20.95
N ILE A 274 -42.42 -11.95 21.10
CA ILE A 274 -43.30 -11.53 20.01
C ILE A 274 -42.95 -10.07 19.71
N TYR A 275 -42.52 -9.79 18.47
CA TYR A 275 -42.33 -8.42 17.99
C TYR A 275 -42.81 -8.32 16.54
N MET A 276 -43.64 -7.31 16.25
CA MET A 276 -44.35 -7.22 14.98
C MET A 276 -44.64 -5.78 14.56
N THR A 277 -44.73 -5.51 13.26
CA THR A 277 -45.18 -4.22 12.72
C THR A 277 -45.95 -4.45 11.43
N GLN A 278 -47.17 -3.90 11.34
CA GLN A 278 -48.12 -4.18 10.27
C GLN A 278 -48.61 -2.86 9.63
N SER A 279 -48.78 -2.85 8.31
CA SER A 279 -49.48 -1.76 7.61
C SER A 279 -50.23 -2.29 6.38
N GLY A 280 -51.41 -1.72 6.11
CA GLY A 280 -52.36 -2.15 5.07
C GLY A 280 -53.72 -2.60 5.66
N SER A 281 -54.79 -2.59 4.86
CA SER A 281 -56.14 -3.04 5.26
C SER A 281 -56.40 -4.49 4.83
N GLY A 282 -56.94 -5.32 5.75
CA GLY A 282 -57.29 -6.72 5.47
C GLY A 282 -56.15 -7.70 5.71
N ILE A 283 -55.38 -7.52 6.78
CA ILE A 283 -54.27 -8.42 7.14
C ILE A 283 -54.79 -9.51 8.06
N ASP A 284 -54.39 -10.73 7.73
CA ASP A 284 -54.52 -11.94 8.53
C ASP A 284 -53.12 -12.32 9.03
N LEU A 285 -53.00 -12.65 10.31
CA LEU A 285 -51.72 -12.75 11.01
C LEU A 285 -51.75 -13.88 12.03
N ASP A 286 -50.96 -14.91 11.76
CA ASP A 286 -50.80 -16.06 12.63
C ASP A 286 -49.47 -15.99 13.41
N ILE A 287 -49.53 -16.24 14.72
CA ILE A 287 -48.35 -16.44 15.57
C ILE A 287 -48.40 -17.87 16.09
N VAL A 288 -47.58 -18.75 15.51
CA VAL A 288 -47.45 -20.14 15.94
C VAL A 288 -46.20 -20.27 16.81
N GLN A 289 -46.36 -20.81 18.00
CA GLN A 289 -45.26 -21.14 18.91
C GLN A 289 -45.15 -22.67 18.98
N ASP A 290 -44.01 -23.22 18.59
CA ASP A 290 -43.73 -24.67 18.59
C ASP A 290 -42.45 -24.95 19.41
N GLY A 291 -42.39 -26.12 20.05
CA GLY A 291 -41.36 -26.53 21.01
C GLY A 291 -41.83 -26.55 22.47
N ASP A 292 -40.95 -27.06 23.35
CA ASP A 292 -41.21 -27.17 24.79
C ASP A 292 -40.93 -25.84 25.53
N ASP A 293 -41.62 -25.63 26.67
CA ASP A 293 -41.49 -24.44 27.54
C ASP A 293 -41.98 -23.09 26.99
N ASN A 294 -43.04 -23.10 26.16
CA ASN A 294 -43.75 -21.88 25.74
C ASN A 294 -44.57 -21.27 26.89
N LEU A 295 -44.13 -20.13 27.44
CA LEU A 295 -44.76 -19.47 28.59
C LEU A 295 -45.68 -18.30 28.18
N ILE A 296 -46.98 -18.43 28.45
CA ILE A 296 -47.94 -17.32 28.53
C ILE A 296 -48.26 -17.09 30.00
N ILE A 297 -47.82 -15.96 30.57
CA ILE A 297 -47.94 -15.68 32.01
C ILE A 297 -48.92 -14.54 32.27
N GLY A 298 -49.64 -14.61 33.40
CA GLY A 298 -50.57 -13.57 33.83
C GLY A 298 -49.88 -12.23 34.10
N THR A 299 -50.64 -11.15 34.19
CA THR A 299 -50.11 -9.78 34.28
C THR A 299 -49.24 -9.49 35.51
N ASP A 300 -49.35 -10.31 36.57
CA ASP A 300 -48.51 -10.19 37.78
C ASP A 300 -47.23 -11.04 37.74
N LEU A 301 -47.01 -11.78 36.65
CA LEU A 301 -45.82 -12.60 36.39
C LEU A 301 -45.53 -13.71 37.42
N THR A 302 -46.49 -14.05 38.27
CA THR A 302 -46.30 -15.08 39.32
C THR A 302 -47.37 -16.17 39.31
N SER A 303 -48.41 -15.99 38.50
CA SER A 303 -49.48 -16.96 38.30
C SER A 303 -49.65 -17.33 36.83
N ALA A 304 -50.14 -18.56 36.57
CA ALA A 304 -50.50 -18.99 35.22
C ALA A 304 -51.55 -18.04 34.62
N ALA A 305 -51.45 -17.74 33.32
CA ALA A 305 -52.45 -16.94 32.63
C ALA A 305 -53.80 -17.68 32.63
N ASN A 306 -54.84 -17.04 33.16
CA ASN A 306 -56.20 -17.57 33.11
C ASN A 306 -56.92 -17.06 31.86
N ILE A 307 -57.48 -17.97 31.08
CA ILE A 307 -58.43 -17.64 30.02
C ILE A 307 -59.83 -17.92 30.60
N THR A 308 -60.65 -16.87 30.82
CA THR A 308 -61.97 -16.99 31.45
C THR A 308 -63.08 -16.39 30.57
N GLY A 309 -64.24 -17.06 30.53
CA GLY A 309 -65.42 -16.64 29.77
C GLY A 309 -66.21 -17.83 29.21
N ASP A 310 -67.46 -17.60 28.80
CA ASP A 310 -68.28 -18.59 28.09
C ASP A 310 -67.99 -18.53 26.58
N ASN A 311 -68.00 -19.68 25.89
CA ASN A 311 -67.71 -19.84 24.45
C ASN A 311 -66.25 -19.54 24.03
N ILE A 312 -65.27 -20.09 24.74
CA ILE A 312 -63.89 -20.06 24.29
C ILE A 312 -63.60 -21.29 23.42
N GLU A 313 -63.50 -21.10 22.11
CA GLU A 313 -62.97 -22.11 21.20
C GLU A 313 -61.48 -21.85 20.99
N LEU A 314 -60.66 -22.63 21.69
CA LEU A 314 -59.21 -22.63 21.52
C LEU A 314 -58.84 -23.80 20.61
N THR A 315 -58.55 -23.51 19.36
CA THR A 315 -58.00 -24.52 18.44
C THR A 315 -56.49 -24.39 18.44
N ILE A 316 -55.82 -25.39 19.01
CA ILE A 316 -54.37 -25.59 18.89
C ILE A 316 -54.21 -26.82 18.00
N THR A 317 -53.50 -26.67 16.89
CA THR A 317 -53.14 -27.77 15.97
C THR A 317 -51.67 -28.08 16.09
#